data_AF-A0AB74E4S6-F1
#
_entry.id   AF-A0AB74E4S6-F1
#
_cell.length_a   1.000
_cell.length_b   1.000
_cell.length_c   1.000
_cell.angle_alpha   90.00
_cell.angle_beta   90.00
_cell.angle_gamma   90.00
#
_symmetry.space_group_name_H-M   'P 1'
#
loop_
_entity.id
_entity.type
_entity.pdbx_description
1 polymer ?
#
loop_
_entity_poly.entity_id
_entity_poly.type
_entity_poly.pdbx_seq_one_letter_code
_entity_poly.pdbx_strand_id
1 'polypeptide(L)'
;GQGDTVVALRTDIDALPIIEQNESDIQSTAEGVMHACGHDIHMATILAATMKLKAQEATLPGRVRILFQAAEEVGSGAHQMVEAGVLDGVKAVTGFH
;
A
#
# COMPACT_ATOMS: atom_id res chain seq x y z
N GLY A 1 -10.35 1.28 14.92
CA GLY A 1 -10.66 2.44 15.79
C GLY A 1 -12.16 2.61 15.87
N GLN A 2 -12.63 3.62 16.60
CA GLN A 2 -14.06 3.85 16.84
C GLN A 2 -14.49 5.21 16.27
N GLY A 3 -15.71 5.29 15.74
CA GLY A 3 -16.27 6.53 15.17
C GLY A 3 -16.49 6.49 13.65
N ASP A 4 -17.21 7.50 13.17
CA ASP A 4 -17.72 7.52 11.79
C ASP A 4 -16.69 7.95 10.76
N THR A 5 -15.75 8.83 11.15
CA THR A 5 -14.69 9.32 10.28
C THR A 5 -13.76 8.19 9.85
N VAL A 6 -13.57 8.04 8.54
CA VAL A 6 -12.62 7.09 7.94
C VAL A 6 -11.55 7.85 7.17
N VAL A 7 -10.28 7.51 7.40
CA VAL A 7 -9.15 7.90 6.53
C VAL A 7 -8.51 6.65 5.95
N ALA A 8 -7.87 6.77 4.79
CA ALA A 8 -7.18 5.65 4.15
C ALA A 8 -5.66 5.87 4.09
N LEU A 9 -4.90 4.82 4.41
CA LEU A 9 -3.48 4.71 4.08
C LEU A 9 -3.34 3.80 2.86
N ARG A 10 -2.68 4.28 1.81
CA ARG A 10 -2.49 3.53 0.57
C ARG A 10 -1.02 3.21 0.34
N THR A 11 -0.76 1.99 -0.13
CA THR A 11 0.51 1.54 -0.71
C THR A 11 0.21 0.85 -2.04
N ASP A 12 1.08 1.04 -3.01
CA ASP A 12 1.22 0.17 -4.19
C ASP A 12 1.95 -1.13 -3.83
N ILE A 13 1.75 -2.17 -4.63
CA ILE A 13 2.28 -3.52 -4.35
C ILE A 13 2.91 -4.22 -5.56
N ASP A 14 2.76 -3.70 -6.77
CA ASP A 14 3.26 -4.35 -7.98
C ASP A 14 4.76 -4.12 -8.20
N ALA A 15 5.37 -5.02 -8.97
CA ALA A 15 6.75 -4.94 -9.41
C ALA A 15 6.82 -4.59 -10.91
N LEU A 16 8.02 -4.44 -11.45
CA LEU A 16 8.28 -4.13 -12.85
C LEU A 16 8.93 -5.31 -13.58
N PRO A 17 8.73 -5.46 -14.91
CA PRO A 17 9.40 -6.47 -15.73
C PRO A 17 10.84 -6.04 -16.05
N ILE A 18 11.68 -5.95 -15.02
CA ILE A 18 13.07 -5.51 -15.07
C ILE A 18 13.96 -6.62 -14.50
N ILE A 19 15.06 -6.93 -15.18
CA ILE A 19 16.11 -7.80 -14.65
C ILE A 19 16.87 -7.01 -13.59
N GLU A 20 16.83 -7.50 -12.35
CA GLU A 20 17.59 -6.91 -11.25
C GLU A 20 19.10 -7.04 -11.50
N GLN A 21 19.80 -5.90 -11.43
CA GLN A 21 21.25 -5.82 -11.67
C GLN A 21 22.06 -5.57 -10.40
N ASN A 22 21.40 -5.27 -9.27
CA ASN A 22 22.11 -5.09 -8.02
C ASN A 22 22.67 -6.45 -7.56
N GLU A 23 23.75 -6.45 -6.79
CA GLU A 23 24.19 -7.61 -6.03
C GLU A 23 23.79 -7.41 -4.57
N SER A 24 22.84 -8.21 -4.07
CA SER A 24 22.35 -8.11 -2.69
C SER A 24 21.86 -9.45 -2.15
N ASP A 25 21.86 -9.59 -0.82
CA ASP A 25 21.36 -10.81 -0.16
C ASP A 25 19.83 -10.99 -0.29
N ILE A 26 19.12 -9.98 -0.80
CA ILE A 26 17.66 -9.93 -0.88
C ILE A 26 17.16 -9.69 -2.32
N GLN A 27 17.95 -10.08 -3.31
CA GLN A 27 17.55 -10.03 -4.72
C GLN A 27 16.24 -10.78 -4.99
N SER A 28 15.52 -10.31 -6.01
CA SER A 28 14.40 -11.00 -6.60
C SER A 28 14.78 -12.42 -7.00
N THR A 29 13.96 -13.37 -6.55
CA THR A 29 14.05 -14.77 -6.96
C THR A 29 13.25 -15.04 -8.24
N ALA A 30 12.53 -14.04 -8.75
CA ALA A 30 11.78 -14.10 -10.00
C ALA A 30 12.57 -13.40 -11.12
N GLU A 31 13.22 -14.19 -11.97
CA GLU A 31 14.03 -13.67 -13.08
C GLU A 31 13.20 -12.73 -13.98
N GLY A 32 13.75 -11.56 -14.28
CA GLY A 32 13.08 -10.54 -15.10
C GLY A 32 12.00 -9.73 -14.36
N VAL A 33 11.86 -9.88 -13.04
CA VAL A 33 10.93 -9.10 -12.21
C VAL A 33 11.69 -8.46 -11.05
N MET A 34 11.49 -7.15 -10.83
CA MET A 34 12.13 -6.40 -9.74
C MET A 34 11.20 -5.32 -9.18
N HIS A 35 11.22 -5.08 -7.88
CA HIS A 35 10.64 -3.88 -7.27
C HIS A 35 11.55 -2.66 -7.49
N ALA A 36 11.74 -2.26 -8.75
CA ALA A 36 12.64 -1.16 -9.11
C ALA A 36 12.08 0.24 -8.74
N CYS A 37 10.81 0.32 -8.36
CA CYS A 37 10.13 1.56 -7.94
C CYS A 37 9.97 1.66 -6.40
N GLY A 38 10.47 0.68 -5.63
CA GLY A 38 10.42 0.72 -4.17
C GLY A 38 9.06 0.33 -3.54
N HIS A 39 8.14 -0.25 -4.32
CA HIS A 39 6.83 -0.69 -3.80
C HIS A 39 6.94 -1.74 -2.68
N ASP A 40 8.04 -2.48 -2.63
CA ASP A 40 8.41 -3.34 -1.50
C ASP A 40 8.63 -2.56 -0.20
N ILE A 41 9.33 -1.43 -0.25
CA ILE A 41 9.52 -0.52 0.89
C ILE A 41 8.18 0.13 1.27
N HIS A 42 7.38 0.57 0.29
CA HIS A 42 6.06 1.16 0.56
C HIS A 42 5.17 0.17 1.34
N MET A 43 5.10 -1.08 0.88
CA MET A 43 4.37 -2.15 1.55
C MET A 43 4.88 -2.41 2.96
N ALA A 44 6.20 -2.55 3.13
CA ALA A 44 6.81 -2.81 4.44
C ALA A 44 6.52 -1.68 5.43
N THR A 45 6.64 -0.43 5.00
CA THR A 45 6.37 0.75 5.82
C THR A 45 4.90 0.88 6.20
N ILE A 46 3.97 0.72 5.24
CA ILE A 46 2.54 0.79 5.53
C ILE A 46 2.07 -0.39 6.39
N LEU A 47 2.66 -1.58 6.22
CA LEU A 47 2.40 -2.71 7.12
C LEU A 47 2.86 -2.39 8.56
N ALA A 48 4.06 -1.84 8.74
CA ALA A 48 4.55 -1.43 10.05
C ALA A 48 3.67 -0.33 10.69
N ALA A 49 3.24 0.66 9.92
CA ALA A 49 2.30 1.69 10.37
C ALA A 49 0.95 1.08 10.78
N THR A 50 0.44 0.14 9.99
CA THR A 50 -0.79 -0.61 10.28
C THR A 50 -0.69 -1.37 11.59
N MET A 51 0.43 -2.05 11.85
CA MET A 51 0.66 -2.76 13.12
C MET A 51 0.65 -1.79 14.31
N LYS A 52 1.27 -0.62 14.20
CA LYS A 52 1.25 0.40 15.25
C LYS A 52 -0.16 0.96 15.50
N LEU A 53 -0.90 1.26 14.43
CA LEU A 53 -2.29 1.72 14.52
C LEU A 53 -3.19 0.65 15.14
N LYS A 54 -2.99 -0.62 14.77
CA LYS A 54 -3.73 -1.74 15.34
C LYS A 54 -3.46 -1.92 16.83
N ALA A 55 -2.22 -1.73 17.28
CA ALA A 55 -1.86 -1.78 18.69
C ALA A 55 -2.55 -0.66 19.52
N GLN A 56 -2.88 0.47 18.88
CA GLN A 56 -3.55 1.62 19.51
C GLN A 56 -5.04 1.69 19.15
N GLU A 57 -5.62 0.63 18.59
CA GLU A 57 -6.93 0.68 17.95
C GLU A 57 -8.04 1.21 18.85
N ALA A 58 -8.01 0.85 20.14
CA ALA A 58 -9.01 1.22 21.13
C ALA A 58 -9.11 2.73 21.38
N THR A 59 -8.03 3.49 21.14
CA THR A 59 -7.96 4.93 21.42
C THR A 59 -8.06 5.80 20.16
N LEU A 60 -8.11 5.19 18.97
CA LEU A 60 -8.25 5.94 17.72
C LEU A 60 -9.65 6.57 17.61
N PRO A 61 -9.78 7.91 17.45
CA PRO A 61 -11.06 8.63 17.36
C PRO A 61 -11.72 8.53 15.97
N GLY A 62 -11.36 7.49 15.22
CA GLY A 62 -11.88 7.20 13.89
C GLY A 62 -11.39 5.84 13.41
N ARG A 63 -11.69 5.53 12.14
CA ARG A 63 -11.28 4.30 11.48
C ARG A 63 -10.20 4.60 10.45
N VAL A 64 -9.25 3.67 10.32
CA VAL A 64 -8.22 3.71 9.28
C VAL A 64 -8.45 2.53 8.36
N ARG A 65 -8.58 2.79 7.06
CA ARG A 65 -8.66 1.77 6.01
C ARG A 65 -7.28 1.64 5.37
N ILE A 66 -6.77 0.43 5.25
CA ILE A 66 -5.47 0.18 4.61
C ILE A 66 -5.72 -0.35 3.21
N LEU A 67 -5.12 0.28 2.21
CA LEU A 67 -5.30 -0.04 0.79
C LEU A 67 -3.97 -0.52 0.23
N PHE A 68 -3.91 -1.80 -0.14
CA PHE A 68 -2.80 -2.40 -0.87
C PHE A 68 -3.20 -2.49 -2.35
N GLN A 69 -2.72 -1.56 -3.16
CA GLN A 69 -3.13 -1.33 -4.54
C GLN A 69 -2.20 -2.06 -5.51
N ALA A 70 -2.73 -3.00 -6.28
CA ALA A 70 -2.02 -3.59 -7.41
C ALA A 70 -1.99 -2.64 -8.61
N ALA A 71 -1.17 -2.94 -9.62
CA ALA A 71 -1.23 -2.32 -10.94
C ALA A 71 -1.11 -0.78 -10.91
N GLU A 72 -0.20 -0.25 -10.08
CA GLU A 72 0.19 1.16 -10.12
C GLU A 72 0.98 1.48 -11.39
N GLU A 73 1.92 0.62 -11.75
CA GLU A 73 2.88 0.87 -12.86
C GLU A 73 2.19 0.94 -14.23
N VAL A 74 1.01 0.33 -14.34
CA VAL A 74 0.17 0.34 -15.55
C VAL A 74 -1.00 1.31 -15.45
N GLY A 75 -1.11 2.06 -14.35
CA GLY A 75 -2.09 3.12 -14.14
C GLY A 75 -3.55 2.66 -13.96
N SER A 76 -3.82 1.36 -13.83
CA SER A 76 -5.20 0.84 -13.78
C SER A 76 -5.70 0.55 -12.36
N GLY A 77 -4.79 0.28 -11.41
CA GLY A 77 -5.17 -0.21 -10.08
C GLY A 77 -6.03 0.74 -9.25
N ALA A 78 -5.67 2.03 -9.27
CA ALA A 78 -6.41 3.05 -8.55
C ALA A 78 -7.85 3.18 -9.07
N HIS A 79 -8.05 3.11 -10.39
CA HIS A 79 -9.38 3.16 -11.00
C HIS A 79 -10.24 1.97 -10.58
N GLN A 80 -9.70 0.75 -10.64
CA GLN A 80 -10.39 -0.47 -10.21
C GLN A 80 -10.80 -0.42 -8.72
N MET A 81 -9.94 0.13 -7.86
CA MET A 81 -10.26 0.34 -6.45
C MET A 81 -11.45 1.30 -6.25
N VAL A 82 -11.47 2.40 -6.99
CA VAL A 82 -12.58 3.37 -6.96
C VAL A 82 -13.89 2.71 -7.41
N GLU A 83 -13.87 1.98 -8.53
CA GLU A 83 -15.04 1.27 -9.05
C GLU A 83 -15.58 0.20 -8.08
N ALA A 84 -14.68 -0.45 -7.34
CA ALA A 84 -15.03 -1.41 -6.29
C ALA A 84 -15.58 -0.78 -5.00
N GLY A 85 -15.69 0.56 -4.93
CA GLY A 85 -16.24 1.27 -3.78
C GLY A 85 -15.31 1.31 -2.56
N VAL A 86 -14.01 1.01 -2.70
CA VAL A 86 -13.10 0.94 -1.54
C VAL A 86 -12.89 2.31 -0.86
N LEU A 87 -13.22 3.40 -1.55
CA LEU A 87 -13.17 4.76 -1.04
C LEU A 87 -14.49 5.24 -0.42
N ASP A 88 -15.54 4.42 -0.41
CA ASP A 88 -16.82 4.82 0.16
C ASP A 88 -16.68 5.16 1.64
N GLY A 89 -17.12 6.38 1.98
CA GLY A 89 -17.02 6.95 3.33
C GLY A 89 -15.63 7.44 3.75
N VAL A 90 -14.61 7.31 2.90
CA VAL A 90 -13.25 7.82 3.17
C VAL A 90 -13.22 9.34 3.02
N LYS A 91 -12.75 10.04 4.05
CA LYS A 91 -12.62 11.51 4.07
C LYS A 91 -11.32 12.02 3.48
N ALA A 92 -10.26 11.23 3.61
CA ALA A 92 -8.94 11.55 3.08
C ALA A 92 -8.16 10.26 2.80
N VAL A 93 -7.34 10.28 1.76
CA VAL A 93 -6.39 9.23 1.43
C VAL A 93 -4.99 9.84 1.53
N THR A 94 -4.06 9.09 2.14
CA THR A 94 -2.64 9.44 2.13
C THR A 94 -1.81 8.23 1.71
N GLY A 95 -0.70 8.49 1.04
CA GLY A 95 0.28 7.52 0.56
C GLY A 95 1.63 8.23 0.42
N PHE A 96 2.69 7.47 0.16
CA PHE A 96 4.01 8.02 -0.07
C PHE A 96 4.72 7.28 -1.20
N HIS A 97 5.78 7.90 -1.70
CA HIS A 97 6.72 7.37 -2.67
C HIS A 97 8.13 7.85 -2.30
#